data_AF-A0A6J4T4I6-F1
#
_entry.id   AF-A0A6J4T4I6-F1
#
_cell.length_a   1.000
_cell.length_b   1.000
_cell.length_c   1.000
_cell.angle_alpha   90.00
_cell.angle_beta   90.00
_cell.angle_gamma   90.00
#
_symmetry.space_group_name_H-M   'P 1'
#
loop_
_entity.id
_entity.type
_entity.pdbx_description
1 polymer ?
#
loop_
_entity_poly.entity_id
_entity_poly.type
_entity_poly.pdbx_seq_one_letter_code
_entity_poly.pdbx_strand_id
1 'polypeptide(L)'
;MTEALVTVLAASVRNELADFVGALVTVYLLLIIAYILSQLYFGFGGRMPYSRWSSGILGFLEQTVAPYLAIFRRFIPPLGPIDLSPIVGIFLLQIVGRIVVAIIRG
;
A
#
# COMPACT_ATOMS: atom_id res chain seq x y z
N MET A 1 33.10 -18.77 19.49
CA MET A 1 33.22 -17.95 18.27
C MET A 1 32.11 -18.26 17.27
N THR A 2 31.76 -19.52 17.05
CA THR A 2 30.66 -19.97 16.16
C THR A 2 29.26 -19.53 16.62
N GLU A 3 28.94 -19.61 17.92
CA GLU A 3 27.63 -19.19 18.45
C GLU A 3 27.39 -17.67 18.34
N ALA A 4 28.43 -16.88 18.57
CA ALA A 4 28.38 -15.43 18.36
C ALA A 4 28.18 -15.08 16.87
N LEU A 5 28.77 -15.86 15.96
CA LEU A 5 28.57 -15.67 14.53
C LEU A 5 27.13 -16.01 14.10
N VAL A 6 26.57 -17.11 14.60
CA VAL A 6 25.19 -17.53 14.30
C VAL A 6 24.17 -16.51 14.80
N THR A 7 24.35 -15.98 16.00
CA THR A 7 23.45 -14.95 16.58
C THR A 7 23.50 -13.63 15.80
N VAL A 8 24.68 -13.20 15.36
CA VAL A 8 24.84 -12.01 14.50
C VAL A 8 24.19 -12.21 13.14
N LEU A 9 24.36 -13.37 12.51
CA LEU A 9 23.73 -13.69 11.22
C LEU A 9 22.20 -13.76 11.34
N ALA A 10 21.67 -14.35 12.41
CA ALA A 10 20.23 -14.39 12.64
C ALA A 10 19.65 -12.98 12.81
N ALA A 11 20.36 -12.08 13.50
CA ALA A 11 19.97 -10.69 13.67
C ALA A 11 20.03 -9.89 12.35
N SER A 12 21.03 -10.13 11.49
CA SER A 12 21.12 -9.43 10.20
C SER A 12 19.97 -9.82 9.27
N VAL A 13 19.69 -11.12 9.14
CA VAL A 13 18.57 -11.62 8.31
C VAL A 13 17.24 -11.07 8.82
N ARG A 14 17.05 -11.02 10.15
CA ARG A 14 15.84 -10.43 10.75
C ARG A 14 15.66 -8.97 10.33
N ASN A 15 16.72 -8.17 10.38
CA ASN A 15 16.67 -6.77 9.97
C ASN A 15 16.39 -6.62 8.47
N GLU A 16 17.02 -7.43 7.62
CA GLU A 16 16.75 -7.44 6.18
C GLU A 16 15.29 -7.78 5.86
N LEU A 17 14.71 -8.76 6.56
CA LEU A 17 13.29 -9.11 6.43
C LEU A 17 12.38 -7.96 6.88
N ALA A 18 12.71 -7.31 8.00
CA ALA A 18 11.95 -6.16 8.50
C ALA A 18 11.97 -5.00 7.48
N ASP A 19 13.13 -4.71 6.91
CA ASP A 19 13.31 -3.65 5.92
C ASP A 19 12.60 -3.96 4.61
N PHE A 20 12.67 -5.23 4.15
CA PHE A 20 11.93 -5.68 2.98
C PHE A 20 10.41 -5.53 3.16
N VAL A 21 9.87 -5.97 4.31
CA VAL A 21 8.44 -5.80 4.62
C VAL A 21 8.07 -4.31 4.71
N GLY A 22 8.93 -3.49 5.33
CA GLY A 22 8.74 -2.04 5.38
C GLY A 22 8.73 -1.40 3.98
N ALA A 23 9.59 -1.86 3.07
CA ALA A 23 9.58 -1.43 1.68
C ALA A 23 8.27 -1.81 0.99
N LEU A 24 7.76 -3.03 1.18
CA LEU A 24 6.46 -3.45 0.62
C LEU A 24 5.30 -2.59 1.13
N VAL A 25 5.27 -2.30 2.43
CA VAL A 25 4.26 -1.40 3.02
C VAL A 25 4.33 -0.01 2.38
N THR A 26 5.55 0.50 2.16
CA THR A 26 5.77 1.82 1.53
C THR A 26 5.34 1.81 0.07
N VAL A 27 5.70 0.78 -0.70
CA VAL A 27 5.26 0.63 -2.09
C VAL A 27 3.74 0.55 -2.16
N TYR A 28 3.10 -0.24 -1.29
CA TYR A 28 1.65 -0.36 -1.28
C TYR A 28 0.96 0.96 -0.90
N LEU A 29 1.54 1.73 0.02
CA LEU A 29 1.09 3.09 0.35
C LEU A 29 1.14 4.00 -0.89
N LEU A 30 2.24 3.95 -1.67
CA LEU A 30 2.37 4.71 -2.92
C LEU A 30 1.32 4.28 -3.96
N LEU A 31 1.00 2.99 -4.06
CA LEU A 31 -0.06 2.50 -4.94
C LEU A 31 -1.44 3.06 -4.54
N ILE A 32 -1.75 3.11 -3.25
CA ILE A 32 -3.00 3.72 -2.77
C ILE A 32 -3.02 5.21 -3.09
N ILE A 33 -1.92 5.93 -2.88
CA ILE A 33 -1.82 7.35 -3.24
C ILE A 33 -2.02 7.54 -4.76
N ALA A 34 -1.39 6.72 -5.59
CA ALA A 34 -1.56 6.76 -7.04
C ALA A 34 -3.01 6.49 -7.47
N TYR A 35 -3.70 5.56 -6.78
CA TYR A 35 -5.12 5.28 -6.99
C TYR A 35 -6.01 6.48 -6.61
N ILE A 36 -5.73 7.14 -5.48
CA ILE A 36 -6.46 8.37 -5.09
C ILE A 36 -6.24 9.47 -6.14
N LEU A 37 -5.01 9.67 -6.58
CA LEU A 37 -4.68 10.68 -7.59
C LEU A 37 -5.37 10.40 -8.93
N SER A 38 -5.49 9.14 -9.34
CA SER A 38 -6.23 8.79 -10.55
C SER A 38 -7.72 9.07 -10.40
N GLN A 39 -8.32 8.70 -9.26
CA GLN A 39 -9.73 9.05 -8.97
C GLN A 39 -9.96 10.56 -8.94
N LEU A 40 -9.04 11.32 -8.34
CA LEU A 40 -9.11 12.78 -8.26
C LEU A 40 -9.03 13.40 -9.66
N TYR A 41 -8.09 12.94 -10.49
CA TYR A 41 -7.93 13.39 -11.86
C TYR A 41 -9.20 13.17 -12.68
N PHE A 42 -9.78 11.97 -12.64
CA PHE A 42 -11.02 11.67 -13.36
C PHE A 42 -12.25 12.39 -12.77
N GLY A 43 -12.31 12.54 -11.44
CA GLY A 43 -13.39 13.23 -10.74
C GLY A 43 -13.49 14.72 -11.07
N PHE A 44 -12.36 15.39 -11.32
CA PHE A 44 -12.31 16.81 -11.73
C PHE A 44 -12.43 17.03 -13.25
N GLY A 45 -12.89 16.03 -14.01
CA GLY A 45 -13.11 16.16 -15.45
C GLY A 45 -11.88 15.84 -16.31
N GLY A 46 -10.84 15.24 -15.72
CA GLY A 46 -9.74 14.66 -16.47
C GLY A 46 -10.25 13.61 -17.44
N ARG A 47 -9.93 13.78 -18.72
CA ARG A 47 -10.24 12.78 -19.75
C ARG A 47 -9.08 11.83 -19.88
N MET A 48 -9.37 10.54 -20.03
CA MET A 48 -8.35 9.53 -20.23
C MET A 48 -7.73 9.69 -21.63
N PRO A 49 -6.42 9.91 -21.74
CA PRO A 49 -5.73 9.77 -23.02
C PRO A 49 -5.85 8.30 -23.45
N TYR A 50 -6.27 8.05 -24.69
CA TYR A 50 -6.43 6.71 -25.28
C TYR A 50 -5.08 6.05 -25.57
N SER A 51 -4.20 5.97 -24.57
CA SER A 51 -2.89 5.32 -24.68
C SER A 51 -2.95 3.93 -24.03
N ARG A 52 -2.42 2.91 -24.73
CA ARG A 52 -2.41 1.51 -24.22
C ARG A 52 -1.66 1.40 -22.88
N TRP A 53 -0.66 2.25 -22.66
CA TRP A 53 0.13 2.31 -21.43
C TRP A 53 -0.66 2.85 -20.24
N SER A 54 -1.39 3.96 -20.39
CA SER A 54 -2.20 4.52 -19.30
C SER A 54 -3.30 3.56 -18.86
N SER A 55 -3.92 2.85 -19.80
CA SER A 55 -4.93 1.83 -19.50
C SER A 55 -4.32 0.64 -18.74
N GLY A 56 -3.10 0.24 -19.07
CA GLY A 56 -2.39 -0.83 -18.36
C GLY A 56 -2.07 -0.46 -16.91
N ILE A 57 -1.51 0.73 -16.67
CA ILE A 57 -1.14 1.19 -15.33
C ILE A 57 -2.39 1.38 -14.45
N LEU A 58 -3.44 2.02 -14.98
CA LEU A 58 -4.67 2.24 -14.24
C LEU A 58 -5.41 0.91 -13.96
N GLY A 59 -5.43 0.00 -14.93
CA GLY A 59 -5.98 -1.35 -14.72
C GLY A 59 -5.20 -2.15 -13.67
N PHE A 60 -3.87 -2.01 -13.62
CA PHE A 60 -3.05 -2.62 -12.57
C PHE A 60 -3.34 -2.02 -11.19
N LEU A 61 -3.42 -0.69 -11.09
CA LEU A 61 -3.78 -0.01 -9.84
C LEU A 61 -5.16 -0.45 -9.36
N GLU A 62 -6.15 -0.52 -10.25
CA GLU A 62 -7.49 -0.97 -9.91
C GLU A 62 -7.51 -2.42 -9.43
N GLN A 63 -6.87 -3.34 -10.14
CA GLN A 63 -6.80 -4.76 -9.74
C GLN A 63 -6.05 -4.97 -8.41
N THR A 64 -5.05 -4.14 -8.12
CA THR A 64 -4.19 -4.31 -6.92
C THR A 64 -4.76 -3.59 -5.70
N VAL A 65 -5.30 -2.39 -5.87
CA VAL A 65 -5.71 -1.50 -4.77
C VAL A 65 -7.21 -1.63 -4.49
N ALA A 66 -8.06 -1.81 -5.50
CA ALA A 66 -9.50 -1.84 -5.30
C ALA A 66 -9.98 -2.96 -4.36
N PRO A 67 -9.43 -4.20 -4.39
CA PRO A 67 -9.85 -5.24 -3.45
C PRO A 67 -9.60 -4.86 -1.98
N TYR A 68 -8.47 -4.21 -1.70
CA TYR A 68 -8.14 -3.73 -0.36
C TYR A 68 -9.10 -2.62 0.09
N LEU A 69 -9.37 -1.64 -0.80
CA LEU A 69 -10.30 -0.56 -0.51
C LEU A 69 -11.75 -1.03 -0.37
N ALA A 70 -12.14 -2.07 -1.12
CA ALA A 70 -13.47 -2.66 -1.06
C ALA A 70 -13.85 -3.19 0.33
N ILE A 71 -12.86 -3.59 1.14
CA ILE A 71 -13.08 -3.99 2.53
C ILE A 71 -13.63 -2.81 3.34
N PHE A 72 -13.03 -1.62 3.19
CA PHE A 72 -13.44 -0.42 3.93
C PHE A 72 -14.72 0.21 3.37
N ARG A 73 -14.99 0.06 2.07
CA ARG A 73 -16.26 0.51 1.44
C ARG A 73 -17.50 -0.15 2.04
N ARG A 74 -17.35 -1.32 2.68
CA ARG A 74 -18.46 -1.98 3.40
C ARG A 74 -18.81 -1.29 4.72
N PHE A 75 -17.85 -0.63 5.34
CA PHE A 75 -18.03 0.07 6.62
C PHE A 75 -18.31 1.56 6.43
N ILE A 76 -17.78 2.15 5.36
CA ILE A 76 -17.92 3.57 5.05
C ILE A 76 -18.57 3.69 3.67
N PRO A 77 -19.88 4.01 3.60
CA PRO A 77 -20.52 4.26 2.32
C PRO A 77 -19.87 5.47 1.63
N PRO A 78 -19.74 5.45 0.29
CA PRO A 78 -19.16 6.57 -0.44
C PRO A 78 -20.02 7.83 -0.26
N LEU A 79 -19.37 8.97 0.05
CA LEU A 79 -20.05 10.26 0.16
C LEU A 79 -20.06 10.93 -1.21
N GLY A 80 -21.04 10.56 -2.04
CA GLY A 80 -21.13 11.04 -3.42
C GLY A 80 -19.98 10.51 -4.29
N PRO A 81 -19.34 11.33 -5.15
CA PRO A 81 -18.25 10.89 -6.02
C PRO A 81 -16.90 10.74 -5.28
N ILE A 82 -16.82 11.13 -4.01
CA ILE A 82 -15.58 11.07 -3.22
C ILE A 82 -15.57 9.78 -2.40
N ASP A 83 -14.60 8.92 -2.67
CA ASP A 83 -14.35 7.72 -1.91
C ASP A 83 -13.45 8.07 -0.70
N LEU A 84 -13.99 7.92 0.52
CA LEU A 84 -13.23 8.12 1.77
C LEU A 84 -12.52 6.85 2.23
N SER A 85 -12.81 5.69 1.63
CA SER A 85 -12.14 4.42 1.96
C SER A 85 -10.61 4.45 1.85
N PRO A 86 -9.98 5.19 0.92
CA PRO A 86 -8.53 5.25 0.81
C PRO A 86 -7.87 5.91 2.03
N ILE A 87 -8.50 6.91 2.63
CA ILE A 87 -7.96 7.61 3.81
C ILE A 87 -7.84 6.62 4.97
N VAL A 88 -8.90 5.86 5.22
CA VAL A 88 -8.93 4.84 6.27
C VAL A 88 -7.97 3.70 5.97
N GLY A 89 -7.90 3.26 4.71
CA GLY A 89 -6.92 2.27 4.25
C GLY A 89 -5.48 2.74 4.52
N ILE A 90 -5.14 4.00 4.23
CA ILE A 90 -3.80 4.55 4.50
C ILE A 90 -3.47 4.50 5.99
N PHE A 91 -4.39 4.96 6.86
CA PHE A 91 -4.16 4.94 8.30
C PHE A 91 -3.96 3.51 8.82
N LEU A 92 -4.82 2.58 8.40
CA LEU A 92 -4.73 1.20 8.82
C LEU A 92 -3.43 0.54 8.32
N LEU A 93 -3.08 0.75 7.04
CA LEU A 93 -1.83 0.23 6.46
C LEU A 93 -0.60 0.75 7.21
N GLN A 94 -0.56 2.05 7.53
CA GLN A 94 0.58 2.62 8.25
C GLN A 94 0.70 2.09 9.68
N ILE A 95 -0.41 1.97 10.41
CA ILE A 95 -0.40 1.46 11.78
C ILE A 95 0.01 -0.01 11.79
N VAL A 96 -0.69 -0.85 11.00
CA VAL A 96 -0.42 -2.28 10.94
C VAL A 96 0.98 -2.55 10.39
N GLY A 97 1.39 -1.84 9.34
CA GLY A 97 2.71 -2.00 8.75
C GLY A 97 3.83 -1.67 9.73
N ARG A 98 3.72 -0.57 10.50
CA ARG A 98 4.71 -0.23 11.54
C ARG A 98 4.76 -1.27 12.65
N ILE A 99 3.60 -1.78 13.08
CA ILE A 99 3.52 -2.84 14.10
C ILE A 99 4.21 -4.11 13.60
N VAL A 100 3.89 -4.55 12.38
CA VAL A 100 4.48 -5.74 11.76
C VAL A 100 6.00 -5.60 11.64
N VAL A 101 6.50 -4.46 11.14
CA VAL A 101 7.95 -4.21 11.02
C VAL A 101 8.62 -4.20 12.39
N ALA A 102 7.99 -3.58 13.40
CA ALA A 102 8.52 -3.56 14.77
C ALA A 102 8.60 -4.96 15.38
N ILE A 103 7.59 -5.82 15.15
CA ILE A 103 7.58 -7.21 15.60
C ILE A 103 8.66 -8.03 14.90
N ILE A 104 8.89 -7.80 13.61
CA ILE A 104 9.94 -8.51 12.88
C ILE A 104 11.31 -8.06 13.37
N ARG A 105 11.49 -6.76 13.68
CA ARG A 105 12.79 -6.20 14.08
C ARG A 105 13.18 -6.50 15.54
N GLY A 106 12.22 -6.46 16.46
CA GLY A 106 12.39 -6.84 17.87
C GLY A 106 12.69 -8.32 18.02
#